data_AF-A0A9Q9HI84-F1
#
_entry.id   AF-A0A9Q9HI84-F1
#
_cell.length_a   1.000
_cell.length_b   1.000
_cell.length_c   1.000
_cell.angle_alpha   90.00
_cell.angle_beta   90.00
_cell.angle_gamma   90.00
#
_symmetry.space_group_name_H-M   'P 1'
#
loop_
_entity.id
_entity.type
_entity.pdbx_description
1 polymer ?
#
loop_
_entity_poly.entity_id
_entity_poly.type
_entity_poly.pdbx_seq_one_letter_code
_entity_poly.pdbx_strand_id
1 'polypeptide(L)'
;MRHFIYALGLACLGAVPASAEPFLANRGVRVLPVDDIVYEVVPGRSGGTWDYWCAAAQYARRELGANWTDRFYVVRGRDMSVTTGRRSSVQFTLYPERAGITPKVGWLSLGFRPGESMSVQQGHGYCVQASAL
;
A
#
# COMPACT_ATOMS: atom_id res chain seq x y z
N MET A 1 22.96 60.79 -13.53
CA MET A 1 22.00 59.99 -14.33
C MET A 1 21.95 58.61 -13.71
N ARG A 2 20.74 58.12 -13.43
CA ARG A 2 20.43 57.04 -12.48
C ARG A 2 20.88 55.66 -13.00
N HIS A 3 21.51 54.90 -12.11
CA HIS A 3 21.93 53.50 -12.28
C HIS A 3 20.70 52.60 -12.47
N PHE A 4 20.67 51.81 -13.55
CA PHE A 4 19.73 50.71 -13.73
C PHE A 4 20.51 49.39 -13.67
N ILE A 5 20.57 48.80 -12.48
CA ILE A 5 21.04 47.42 -12.28
C ILE A 5 19.79 46.54 -12.31
N TYR A 6 19.60 45.79 -13.41
CA TYR A 6 18.58 44.75 -13.51
C TYR A 6 19.15 43.46 -12.92
N ALA A 7 18.75 43.13 -11.68
CA ALA A 7 19.00 41.82 -11.10
C ALA A 7 17.92 40.84 -11.56
N LEU A 8 18.25 39.99 -12.54
CA LEU A 8 17.42 38.86 -12.96
C LEU A 8 17.61 37.73 -11.94
N GLY A 9 16.79 37.70 -10.90
CA GLY A 9 16.76 36.61 -9.93
C GLY A 9 16.12 35.36 -10.53
N LEU A 10 16.92 34.37 -10.89
CA LEU A 10 16.46 33.04 -11.30
C LEU A 10 16.06 32.26 -10.05
N ALA A 11 14.76 32.24 -9.73
CA ALA A 11 14.23 31.45 -8.62
C ALA A 11 14.17 29.96 -9.03
N CYS A 12 15.12 29.16 -8.55
CA CYS A 12 15.04 27.70 -8.64
C CYS A 12 13.92 27.21 -7.71
N LEU A 13 12.72 26.98 -8.25
CA LEU A 13 11.69 26.18 -7.58
C LEU A 13 12.17 24.72 -7.56
N GLY A 14 12.80 24.30 -6.47
CA GLY A 14 13.07 22.89 -6.22
C GLY A 14 11.76 22.13 -6.07
N ALA A 15 11.54 21.13 -6.92
CA ALA A 15 10.44 20.18 -6.76
C ALA A 15 10.68 19.38 -5.47
N VAL A 16 9.94 19.70 -4.41
CA VAL A 16 9.90 18.86 -3.21
C VAL A 16 9.18 17.56 -3.62
N PRO A 17 9.77 16.37 -3.43
CA PRO A 17 9.06 15.13 -3.68
C PRO A 17 7.83 15.10 -2.78
N ALA A 18 6.65 15.06 -3.39
CA ALA A 18 5.40 14.89 -2.67
C ALA A 18 5.38 13.48 -2.08
N SER A 19 5.79 13.35 -0.82
CA SER A 19 5.56 12.14 -0.05
C SER A 19 4.06 11.95 0.08
N ALA A 20 3.49 10.96 -0.59
CA ALA A 20 2.08 10.61 -0.42
C ALA A 20 1.83 10.32 1.07
N GLU A 21 0.82 10.99 1.65
CA GLU A 21 0.47 10.73 3.04
C GLU A 21 0.05 9.27 3.20
N PRO A 22 0.57 8.56 4.23
CA PRO A 22 0.23 7.18 4.45
C PRO A 22 -1.26 7.05 4.77
N PHE A 23 -1.95 6.13 4.10
CA PHE A 23 -3.26 5.71 4.53
C PHE A 23 -3.15 5.00 5.88
N LEU A 24 -3.87 5.49 6.88
CA LEU A 24 -3.87 4.92 8.22
C LEU A 24 -4.98 3.87 8.35
N ALA A 25 -4.57 2.63 8.59
CA ALA A 25 -5.44 1.54 8.97
C ALA A 25 -5.39 1.33 10.50
N ASN A 26 -6.16 0.35 11.00
CA ASN A 26 -6.27 0.05 12.42
C ASN A 26 -4.89 -0.29 13.06
N ARG A 27 -4.74 -0.01 14.36
CA ARG A 27 -3.56 -0.35 15.19
C ARG A 27 -2.21 0.14 14.62
N GLY A 28 -2.23 1.31 13.98
CA GLY A 28 -1.04 2.00 13.47
C GLY A 28 -0.44 1.36 12.22
N VAL A 29 -1.18 0.46 11.56
CA VAL A 29 -0.80 -0.06 10.24
C VAL A 29 -0.92 1.07 9.23
N ARG A 30 0.09 1.22 8.39
CA ARG A 30 0.14 2.24 7.34
C ARG A 30 0.15 1.56 5.98
N VAL A 31 -0.53 2.16 5.02
CA VAL A 31 -0.49 1.70 3.63
C VAL A 31 0.05 2.83 2.76
N LEU A 32 1.06 2.52 1.96
CA LEU A 32 1.81 3.48 1.16
C LEU A 32 1.88 2.97 -0.29
N PRO A 33 1.67 3.83 -1.29
CA PRO A 33 1.93 3.45 -2.68
C PRO A 33 3.44 3.22 -2.86
N VAL A 34 3.78 2.14 -3.55
CA VAL A 34 5.16 1.85 -4.00
C VAL A 34 5.36 2.42 -5.41
N ASP A 35 4.37 2.19 -6.28
CA ASP A 35 4.27 2.73 -7.63
C ASP A 35 2.78 2.92 -8.01
N ASP A 36 2.46 2.99 -9.31
CA ASP A 36 1.11 3.23 -9.82
C ASP A 36 0.15 2.05 -9.64
N ILE A 37 0.66 0.82 -9.44
CA ILE A 37 -0.16 -0.40 -9.34
C ILE A 37 0.14 -1.23 -8.08
N VAL A 38 1.25 -0.97 -7.40
CA VAL A 38 1.67 -1.66 -6.19
C VAL A 38 1.59 -0.70 -5.01
N TYR A 39 1.00 -1.20 -3.93
CA TYR A 39 1.03 -0.56 -2.62
C TYR A 39 1.54 -1.54 -1.58
N GLU A 40 2.15 -1.02 -0.52
CA GLU A 40 2.66 -1.83 0.57
C GLU A 40 1.97 -1.53 1.89
N VAL A 41 1.64 -2.60 2.60
CA VAL A 41 1.14 -2.53 3.97
C VAL A 41 2.32 -2.64 4.90
N VAL A 42 2.56 -1.58 5.67
CA VAL A 42 3.61 -1.46 6.67
C VAL A 42 2.98 -1.67 8.05
N PRO A 43 3.39 -2.70 8.82
CA PRO A 43 2.79 -2.96 10.13
C PRO A 43 2.99 -1.80 11.09
N GLY A 44 2.07 -1.64 12.06
CA GLY A 44 2.15 -0.68 13.17
C GLY A 44 2.90 -1.22 14.39
N ARG A 45 2.38 -2.27 15.04
CA ARG A 45 3.10 -3.10 16.05
C ARG A 45 3.41 -4.47 15.41
N SER A 46 3.66 -5.53 16.18
CA SER A 46 3.75 -6.90 15.63
C SER A 46 2.42 -7.28 14.95
N GLY A 47 2.29 -6.96 13.65
CA GLY A 47 1.05 -7.12 12.90
C GLY A 47 0.76 -8.57 12.58
N GLY A 48 -0.42 -9.05 12.98
CA GLY A 48 -0.93 -10.37 12.63
C GLY A 48 -1.27 -10.44 11.14
N THR A 49 -1.35 -11.64 10.58
CA THR A 49 -1.69 -11.83 9.15
C THR A 49 -3.00 -11.13 8.76
N TRP A 50 -3.99 -11.12 9.64
CA TRP A 50 -5.28 -10.48 9.42
C TRP A 50 -5.23 -8.95 9.34
N ASP A 51 -4.25 -8.32 10.00
CA ASP A 51 -4.06 -6.87 9.93
C ASP A 51 -3.64 -6.42 8.53
N TYR A 52 -2.80 -7.21 7.87
CA TYR A 52 -2.37 -6.90 6.51
C TYR A 52 -3.52 -7.03 5.53
N TRP A 53 -4.27 -8.13 5.61
CA TRP A 53 -5.42 -8.36 4.73
C TRP A 53 -6.52 -7.31 4.94
N CYS A 54 -6.78 -6.93 6.19
CA CYS A 54 -7.69 -5.83 6.50
C CYS A 54 -7.20 -4.49 5.93
N ALA A 55 -5.97 -4.08 6.23
CA ALA A 55 -5.44 -2.79 5.79
C ALA A 55 -5.34 -2.72 4.27
N ALA A 56 -4.92 -3.80 3.61
CA ALA A 56 -4.87 -3.90 2.16
C ALA A 56 -6.26 -3.78 1.52
N ALA A 57 -7.28 -4.42 2.08
CA ALA A 57 -8.66 -4.31 1.60
C ALA A 57 -9.23 -2.90 1.81
N GLN A 58 -8.95 -2.27 2.96
CA GLN A 58 -9.37 -0.89 3.21
C GLN A 58 -8.75 0.07 2.20
N TYR A 59 -7.45 -0.06 1.92
CA TYR A 59 -6.77 0.78 0.93
C TYR A 59 -7.32 0.55 -0.48
N ALA A 60 -7.43 -0.71 -0.91
CA ALA A 60 -8.01 -1.07 -2.21
C ALA A 60 -9.41 -0.48 -2.39
N ARG A 61 -10.25 -0.53 -1.35
CA ARG A 61 -11.62 -0.02 -1.40
C ARG A 61 -11.70 1.50 -1.38
N ARG A 62 -10.98 2.14 -0.44
CA ARG A 62 -11.18 3.55 -0.09
C ARG A 62 -10.31 4.49 -0.92
N GLU A 63 -9.09 4.07 -1.25
CA GLU A 63 -8.14 4.88 -2.01
C GLU A 63 -8.12 4.49 -3.49
N LEU A 64 -8.26 3.19 -3.81
CA LEU A 64 -8.22 2.70 -5.20
C LEU A 64 -9.60 2.44 -5.82
N GLY A 65 -10.69 2.61 -5.06
CA GLY A 65 -12.06 2.49 -5.57
C GLY A 65 -12.51 1.06 -5.94
N ALA A 66 -11.83 0.02 -5.48
CA ALA A 66 -12.15 -1.37 -5.80
C ALA A 66 -13.55 -1.80 -5.31
N ASN A 67 -14.24 -2.65 -6.08
CA ASN A 67 -15.49 -3.27 -5.69
C ASN A 67 -15.31 -4.34 -4.61
N TRP A 68 -16.39 -4.68 -3.90
CA TRP A 68 -16.35 -5.72 -2.85
C TRP A 68 -15.93 -7.10 -3.38
N THR A 69 -16.32 -7.41 -4.62
CA THR A 69 -16.01 -8.65 -5.32
C THR A 69 -14.63 -8.64 -5.97
N ASP A 70 -14.02 -7.47 -6.14
CA ASP A 70 -12.70 -7.35 -6.74
C ASP A 70 -11.67 -8.02 -5.84
N ARG A 71 -10.67 -8.63 -6.47
CA ARG A 71 -9.59 -9.32 -5.77
C ARG A 71 -8.36 -8.45 -5.76
N PHE A 72 -7.64 -8.53 -4.66
CA PHE A 72 -6.30 -7.96 -4.54
C PHE A 72 -5.32 -9.09 -4.22
N TYR A 73 -4.09 -8.92 -4.69
CA TYR A 73 -3.11 -10.00 -4.81
C TYR A 73 -1.82 -9.61 -4.13
N VAL A 74 -1.18 -10.56 -3.46
CA VAL A 74 0.16 -10.38 -2.91
C VAL A 74 1.16 -10.32 -4.08
N VAL A 75 1.92 -9.24 -4.15
CA VAL A 75 3.04 -9.08 -5.08
C VAL A 75 4.32 -9.63 -4.44
N ARG A 76 4.56 -9.25 -3.18
CA ARG A 76 5.73 -9.67 -2.41
C ARG A 76 5.32 -9.98 -0.98
N GLY A 77 5.86 -11.07 -0.45
CA GLY A 77 5.65 -11.48 0.93
C GLY A 77 6.29 -10.55 1.95
N ARG A 78 6.27 -10.97 3.23
CA ARG A 78 6.85 -10.20 4.33
C ARG A 78 8.34 -9.97 4.13
N ASP A 79 8.73 -8.72 3.98
CA ASP A 79 10.12 -8.32 3.75
C ASP A 79 10.29 -6.82 4.13
N MET A 80 11.46 -6.22 3.89
CA MET A 80 11.72 -4.82 4.19
C MET A 80 10.86 -3.90 3.29
N SER A 81 10.21 -2.90 3.91
CA SER A 81 9.38 -1.88 3.28
C SER A 81 10.24 -0.98 2.42
N VAL A 82 9.92 -0.86 1.14
CA VAL A 82 10.70 -0.02 0.22
C VAL A 82 10.46 1.47 0.46
N THR A 83 9.31 1.83 1.03
CA THR A 83 8.94 3.22 1.31
C THR A 83 9.42 3.71 2.68
N THR A 84 9.61 2.82 3.68
CA THR A 84 9.87 3.26 5.07
C THR A 84 11.08 2.64 5.76
N GLY A 85 11.78 1.65 5.20
CA GLY A 85 12.83 0.96 5.99
C GLY A 85 12.31 -0.20 6.84
N ARG A 86 11.01 -0.24 7.12
CA ARG A 86 10.46 -1.08 8.18
C ARG A 86 10.37 -2.56 7.77
N ARG A 87 10.74 -3.45 8.68
CA ARG A 87 10.67 -4.91 8.46
C ARG A 87 9.23 -5.42 8.35
N SER A 88 9.08 -6.56 7.67
CA SER A 88 7.87 -7.37 7.57
C SER A 88 6.71 -6.73 6.81
N SER A 89 6.95 -5.76 5.95
CA SER A 89 5.93 -5.20 5.05
C SER A 89 5.56 -6.20 3.95
N VAL A 90 4.31 -6.11 3.46
CA VAL A 90 3.78 -6.95 2.39
C VAL A 90 3.25 -6.03 1.29
N GLN A 91 3.54 -6.36 0.04
CA GLN A 91 3.07 -5.62 -1.12
C GLN A 91 1.89 -6.29 -1.79
N PHE A 92 0.94 -5.47 -2.24
CA PHE A 92 -0.30 -5.89 -2.88
C PHE A 92 -0.56 -5.10 -4.15
N THR A 93 -1.41 -5.66 -5.02
CA THR A 93 -1.89 -5.02 -6.24
C THR A 93 -3.33 -5.44 -6.55
N LEU A 94 -4.03 -4.60 -7.32
CA LEU A 94 -5.28 -4.96 -8.00
C LEU A 94 -5.05 -5.50 -9.42
N TYR A 95 -3.83 -5.36 -9.95
CA TYR A 95 -3.50 -5.61 -11.35
C TYR A 95 -2.42 -6.70 -11.47
N PRO A 96 -2.76 -7.98 -11.22
CA PRO A 96 -1.77 -9.04 -11.11
C PRO A 96 -0.92 -9.23 -12.38
N GLU A 97 -1.54 -9.14 -13.56
CA GLU A 97 -0.83 -9.27 -14.83
C GLU A 97 0.19 -8.16 -15.05
N ARG A 98 -0.19 -6.90 -14.75
CA ARG A 98 0.71 -5.75 -14.85
C ARG A 98 1.86 -5.82 -13.85
N ALA A 99 1.61 -6.41 -12.68
CA ALA A 99 2.63 -6.66 -11.66
C ALA A 99 3.47 -7.92 -11.91
N GLY A 100 3.24 -8.64 -13.03
CA GLY A 100 4.00 -9.84 -13.39
C GLY A 100 3.78 -11.03 -12.45
N ILE A 101 2.65 -11.05 -11.71
CA ILE A 101 2.33 -12.13 -10.78
C ILE A 101 1.25 -13.04 -11.38
N THR A 102 1.45 -14.34 -11.27
CA THR A 102 0.43 -15.32 -11.64
C THR A 102 -0.53 -15.53 -10.47
N PRO A 103 -1.84 -15.22 -10.62
CA PRO A 103 -2.84 -15.53 -9.61
C PRO A 103 -2.79 -17.01 -9.22
N LYS A 104 -2.76 -17.29 -7.92
CA LYS A 104 -2.90 -18.66 -7.43
C LYS A 104 -4.37 -19.05 -7.39
N VAL A 105 -4.66 -20.23 -7.91
CA VAL A 105 -5.99 -20.83 -7.84
C VAL A 105 -6.06 -21.67 -6.57
N GLY A 106 -6.75 -21.16 -5.56
CA GLY A 106 -6.89 -21.81 -4.25
C GLY A 106 -7.88 -21.07 -3.35
N TRP A 107 -8.52 -21.79 -2.43
CA TRP A 107 -9.55 -21.24 -1.55
C TRP A 107 -8.99 -20.64 -0.25
N LEU A 108 -7.71 -20.89 0.05
CA LEU A 108 -7.06 -20.55 1.32
C LEU A 108 -5.78 -19.73 1.08
N SER A 109 -5.83 -18.43 1.41
CA SER A 109 -4.64 -17.58 1.51
C SER A 109 -3.98 -17.77 2.89
N LEU A 110 -3.10 -18.75 3.04
CA LEU A 110 -2.43 -19.10 4.32
C LEU A 110 -1.15 -18.30 4.61
N GLY A 111 -1.01 -17.11 4.04
CA GLY A 111 0.15 -16.25 4.28
C GLY A 111 0.32 -15.20 3.20
N PHE A 112 1.58 -14.81 2.95
CA PHE A 112 1.92 -13.79 1.97
C PHE A 112 2.92 -14.34 0.97
N ARG A 113 2.43 -15.14 0.03
CA ARG A 113 3.22 -15.61 -1.13
C ARG A 113 2.72 -14.88 -2.38
N PRO A 114 3.59 -14.54 -3.34
CA PRO A 114 3.16 -13.93 -4.58
C PRO A 114 2.02 -14.71 -5.24
N GLY A 115 1.00 -13.99 -5.72
CA GLY A 115 -0.20 -14.56 -6.36
C GLY A 115 -1.32 -15.01 -5.40
N GLU A 116 -1.06 -15.11 -4.09
CA GLU A 116 -2.12 -15.29 -3.09
C GLU A 116 -3.08 -14.10 -3.15
N SER A 117 -4.38 -14.35 -2.95
CA SER A 117 -5.38 -13.30 -3.09
C SER A 117 -6.63 -13.56 -2.26
N MET A 118 -7.41 -12.51 -2.06
CA MET A 118 -8.78 -12.59 -1.56
C MET A 118 -9.60 -11.45 -2.13
N SER A 119 -10.93 -11.54 -2.01
CA SER A 119 -11.78 -10.41 -2.36
C SER A 119 -11.64 -9.29 -1.33
N VAL A 120 -11.90 -8.05 -1.74
CA VAL A 120 -11.98 -6.89 -0.85
C VAL A 120 -12.95 -7.16 0.30
N GLN A 121 -14.08 -7.83 0.04
CA GLN A 121 -15.04 -8.23 1.07
C GLN A 121 -14.43 -9.19 2.11
N GLN A 122 -13.71 -10.23 1.67
CA GLN A 122 -13.05 -11.17 2.57
C GLN A 122 -12.00 -10.46 3.44
N GLY A 123 -11.15 -9.63 2.82
CA GLY A 123 -10.13 -8.87 3.53
C GLY A 123 -10.73 -7.89 4.54
N HIS A 124 -11.80 -7.21 4.17
CA HIS A 124 -12.51 -6.29 5.05
C HIS A 124 -13.18 -7.00 6.24
N GLY A 125 -13.65 -8.24 6.07
CA GLY A 125 -14.19 -9.05 7.17
C GLY A 125 -13.19 -9.22 8.32
N TYR A 126 -11.89 -9.28 8.01
CA TYR A 126 -10.83 -9.36 9.02
C TYR A 126 -10.65 -8.06 9.81
N CYS A 127 -11.13 -6.91 9.33
CA CYS A 127 -11.02 -5.65 10.06
C CYS A 127 -11.79 -5.66 11.39
N VAL A 128 -12.86 -6.44 11.47
CA VAL A 128 -13.68 -6.58 12.68
C VAL A 128 -13.02 -7.53 13.67
N GLN A 129 -12.47 -8.67 13.20
CA GLN A 129 -11.77 -9.64 14.03
C GLN A 129 -10.44 -9.12 14.56
N ALA A 130 -9.75 -8.32 13.76
CA ALA A 130 -8.47 -7.75 14.16
C ALA A 130 -8.65 -6.76 15.34
N SER A 131 -9.83 -6.17 15.54
CA SER A 131 -10.12 -5.32 16.70
C SER A 131 -10.34 -6.07 18.02
N ALA A 132 -10.40 -7.40 18.01
CA ALA A 132 -10.78 -8.24 19.16
C ALA A 132 -9.61 -8.90 19.92
N LEU A 133 -8.36 -8.50 19.66
CA LEU A 133 -7.14 -8.99 20.32
C LEU A 133 -6.19 -7.82 20.64
#